data_AF-W7T133-F1
#
_entry.id   AF-W7T133-F1
#
_cell.length_a   1.000
_cell.length_b   1.000
_cell.length_c   1.000
_cell.angle_alpha   90.00
_cell.angle_beta   90.00
_cell.angle_gamma   90.00
#
_symmetry.space_group_name_H-M   'P 1'
#
loop_
_entity.id
_entity.type
_entity.pdbx_description
1 polymer ?
#
loop_
_entity_poly.entity_id
_entity_poly.type
_entity_poly.pdbx_seq_one_letter_code
_entity_poly.pdbx_strand_id
1 'polypeptide(L)'
;MRGELKLSMYSQASVVAHVLNRRHPAPSFSALTAWFVQGGAKGRAQALRHVLQTSRLNLEVLDRLDLLGRTSEMARVFGIDFFSVLNRGSQYRVEAVLGRVSKPLGYVALSPR
;
A
#
# COMPACT_ATOMS: atom_id res chain seq x y z
N MET A 1 -1.79 -1.77 -3.13
CA MET A 1 -2.06 -1.21 -4.47
C MET A 1 -3.14 -1.95 -5.24
N ARG A 2 -3.12 -3.29 -5.38
CA ARG A 2 -4.17 -4.03 -6.12
C ARG A 2 -5.61 -3.84 -5.60
N GLY A 3 -5.77 -3.65 -4.30
CA GLY A 3 -7.08 -3.32 -3.70
C GLY A 3 -7.47 -1.84 -3.82
N GLU A 4 -6.53 -0.96 -4.17
CA GLU A 4 -6.72 0.50 -4.20
C GLU A 4 -6.89 1.05 -5.62
N LEU A 5 -6.29 0.39 -6.61
CA LEU A 5 -6.23 0.85 -8.00
C LEU A 5 -6.67 -0.28 -8.93
N LYS A 6 -7.24 0.07 -10.09
CA LYS A 6 -7.53 -0.88 -11.17
C LYS A 6 -6.56 -0.64 -12.33
N LEU A 7 -5.44 -1.35 -12.31
CA LEU A 7 -4.40 -1.27 -13.34
C LEU A 7 -4.25 -2.61 -14.08
N SER A 8 -3.85 -2.54 -15.35
CA SER A 8 -3.44 -3.73 -16.13
C SER A 8 -2.11 -4.31 -15.64
N MET A 9 -1.21 -3.45 -15.14
CA MET A 9 0.08 -3.83 -14.58
C MET A 9 0.39 -2.99 -13.32
N TYR A 10 0.82 -3.65 -12.25
CA TYR A 10 1.16 -3.02 -10.96
C TYR A 10 2.67 -2.86 -10.77
N SER A 11 3.42 -2.62 -11.85
CA SER A 11 4.82 -2.23 -11.72
C SER A 11 4.90 -0.85 -11.06
N GLN A 12 6.02 -0.56 -10.40
CA GLN A 12 6.20 0.75 -9.77
C GLN A 12 6.05 1.90 -10.78
N ALA A 13 6.61 1.74 -11.98
CA ALA A 13 6.49 2.73 -13.05
C ALA A 13 5.03 2.95 -13.46
N SER A 14 4.22 1.89 -13.58
CA SER A 14 2.79 1.99 -13.90
C SER A 14 2.00 2.66 -12.79
N VAL A 15 2.27 2.32 -11.53
CA VAL A 15 1.61 2.94 -10.36
C VAL A 15 1.96 4.43 -10.27
N VAL A 16 3.24 4.78 -10.39
CA VAL A 16 3.69 6.19 -10.35
C VAL A 16 3.12 7.00 -11.50
N ALA A 17 3.09 6.43 -12.72
CA ALA A 17 2.49 7.09 -13.88
C ALA A 17 1.00 7.35 -13.68
N HIS A 18 0.26 6.39 -13.11
CA HIS A 18 -1.17 6.53 -12.89
C HIS A 18 -1.53 7.45 -11.72
N VAL A 19 -0.84 7.31 -10.58
CA VAL A 19 -1.20 8.04 -9.34
C VAL A 19 -0.61 9.45 -9.32
N LEU A 20 0.64 9.60 -9.77
CA LEU A 20 1.38 10.86 -9.67
C LEU A 20 1.45 11.61 -11.00
N ASN A 21 0.92 11.06 -12.10
CA ASN A 21 1.03 11.62 -13.45
C ASN A 21 2.49 11.91 -13.86
N ARG A 22 3.43 11.06 -13.43
CA ARG A 22 4.88 11.23 -13.66
C ARG A 22 5.49 9.97 -14.25
N ARG A 23 6.41 10.12 -15.21
CA ARG A 23 7.21 8.99 -15.71
C ARG A 23 8.35 8.72 -14.73
N HIS A 24 8.55 7.45 -14.38
CA HIS A 24 9.68 7.00 -13.57
C HIS A 24 10.47 5.92 -14.33
N PRO A 25 11.75 6.16 -14.64
CA PRO A 25 12.59 5.13 -15.25
C PRO A 25 12.73 3.92 -14.32
N ALA A 26 12.51 2.73 -14.86
CA ALA A 26 12.68 1.46 -14.14
C ALA A 26 13.84 0.66 -14.78
N PRO A 27 15.11 1.03 -14.52
CA PRO A 27 16.25 0.26 -14.99
C PRO A 27 16.18 -1.17 -14.43
N SER A 28 16.70 -2.14 -15.18
CA SER A 28 16.80 -3.51 -14.70
C SER A 28 17.71 -3.60 -13.47
N PHE A 29 17.48 -4.61 -12.64
CA PHE A 29 18.34 -4.87 -11.49
C PHE A 29 19.81 -5.11 -11.90
N SER A 30 20.04 -5.73 -13.07
CA SER A 30 21.38 -5.90 -13.63
C SER A 30 22.04 -4.55 -13.97
N ALA A 31 21.30 -3.60 -14.54
CA ALA A 31 21.82 -2.27 -14.84
C ALA A 31 22.15 -1.49 -13.57
N LEU A 32 21.29 -1.54 -12.55
CA LEU A 32 21.56 -0.92 -11.25
C LEU A 32 22.79 -1.52 -10.56
N THR A 33 22.93 -2.84 -10.61
CA THR A 33 24.11 -3.55 -10.08
C THR A 33 25.36 -3.15 -10.84
N ALA A 34 25.31 -3.06 -12.17
CA ALA A 34 26.44 -2.62 -12.98
C ALA A 34 26.83 -1.16 -12.65
N TRP A 35 25.86 -0.25 -12.50
CA TRP A 35 26.14 1.12 -12.07
C TRP A 35 26.83 1.17 -10.70
N PHE A 36 26.40 0.32 -9.77
CA PHE A 36 26.96 0.29 -8.43
C PHE A 36 28.34 -0.36 -8.35
N VAL A 37 28.56 -1.49 -9.02
CA VAL A 37 29.82 -2.24 -8.93
C VAL A 37 30.87 -1.66 -9.89
N GLN A 38 30.49 -1.37 -11.13
CA GLN A 38 31.42 -1.04 -12.21
C GLN A 38 31.45 0.45 -12.54
N GLY A 39 30.42 1.22 -12.17
CA GLY A 39 30.29 2.64 -12.54
C GLY A 39 31.14 3.64 -11.74
N GLY A 40 32.11 3.17 -10.94
CA GLY A 40 32.96 4.03 -10.11
C GLY A 40 32.16 4.86 -9.08
N ALA A 41 32.66 6.04 -8.72
CA ALA A 41 31.95 6.90 -7.76
C ALA A 41 30.64 7.47 -8.31
N LYS A 42 30.62 7.90 -9.58
CA LYS A 42 29.45 8.51 -10.23
C LYS A 42 28.30 7.51 -10.41
N GLY A 43 28.60 6.30 -10.88
CA GLY A 43 27.61 5.23 -11.06
C GLY A 43 27.04 4.73 -9.73
N ARG A 44 27.88 4.57 -8.69
CA ARG A 44 27.41 4.27 -7.33
C ARG A 44 26.43 5.32 -6.83
N ALA A 45 26.78 6.59 -6.95
CA ALA A 45 25.89 7.67 -6.55
C ALA A 45 24.58 7.69 -7.35
N GLN A 46 24.62 7.34 -8.65
CA GLN A 46 23.42 7.22 -9.47
C GLN A 46 22.51 6.06 -9.02
N ALA A 47 23.07 4.88 -8.76
CA ALA A 47 22.31 3.74 -8.26
C ALA A 47 21.64 4.06 -6.89
N LEU A 48 22.39 4.66 -5.97
CA LEU A 48 21.86 5.10 -4.67
C LEU A 48 20.76 6.16 -4.82
N ARG A 49 20.96 7.17 -5.69
CA ARG A 49 19.93 8.16 -6.00
C ARG A 49 18.65 7.52 -6.55
N HIS A 50 18.78 6.51 -7.41
CA HIS A 50 17.62 5.79 -7.93
C HIS A 50 16.84 5.10 -6.80
N VAL A 51 17.51 4.36 -5.91
CA VAL A 51 16.87 3.70 -4.76
C VAL A 51 16.20 4.72 -3.84
N LEU A 52 16.87 5.83 -3.52
CA LEU A 52 16.29 6.90 -2.71
C LEU A 52 15.06 7.53 -3.38
N GLN A 53 15.11 7.75 -4.68
CA GLN A 53 13.99 8.29 -5.44
C GLN A 53 12.80 7.32 -5.44
N THR A 54 13.06 6.02 -5.59
CA THR A 54 12.06 4.95 -5.49
C THR A 54 11.37 4.96 -4.13
N SER A 55 12.12 5.07 -3.02
CA SER A 55 11.54 5.17 -1.68
C SER A 55 10.68 6.42 -1.51
N ARG A 56 11.13 7.57 -2.02
CA ARG A 56 10.36 8.83 -1.99
C ARG A 56 9.05 8.70 -2.77
N LEU A 57 9.09 8.12 -3.96
CA LEU A 57 7.90 7.91 -4.78
C LEU A 57 6.89 6.98 -4.09
N ASN A 58 7.35 5.97 -3.36
CA ASN A 58 6.45 5.11 -2.59
C ASN A 58 5.69 5.90 -1.52
N LEU A 59 6.38 6.80 -0.80
CA LEU A 59 5.74 7.67 0.19
C LEU A 59 4.77 8.65 -0.47
N GLU A 60 5.17 9.27 -1.58
CA GLU A 60 4.32 10.21 -2.34
C GLU A 60 3.05 9.53 -2.89
N VAL A 61 3.16 8.27 -3.35
CA VAL A 61 1.99 7.47 -3.77
C VAL A 61 1.06 7.19 -2.59
N LEU A 62 1.60 6.79 -1.44
CA LEU A 62 0.79 6.50 -0.24
C LEU A 62 0.04 7.74 0.25
N ASP A 63 0.71 8.89 0.21
CA ASP A 63 0.15 10.19 0.59
C ASP A 63 -0.93 10.65 -0.41
N ARG A 64 -0.64 10.56 -1.72
CA ARG A 64 -1.59 10.98 -2.78
C ARG A 64 -2.90 10.17 -2.77
N LEU A 65 -2.86 8.94 -2.29
CA LEU A 65 -4.01 8.06 -2.12
C LEU A 65 -4.68 8.17 -0.75
N ASP A 66 -4.13 9.00 0.15
CA ASP A 66 -4.51 9.10 1.57
C ASP A 66 -4.69 7.73 2.22
N LEU A 67 -3.74 6.81 1.95
CA LEU A 67 -3.92 5.41 2.32
C LEU A 67 -3.94 5.24 3.85
N LEU A 68 -3.07 5.96 4.56
CA LEU A 68 -3.00 5.90 6.02
C LEU A 68 -4.19 6.58 6.69
N GLY A 69 -4.62 7.75 6.19
CA GLY A 69 -5.78 8.47 6.73
C GLY A 69 -7.06 7.67 6.55
N ARG A 70 -7.36 7.25 5.32
CA ARG A 70 -8.53 6.42 5.02
C ARG A 70 -8.56 5.11 5.80
N THR A 71 -7.41 4.44 5.93
CA THR A 71 -7.32 3.19 6.70
C THR A 71 -7.56 3.43 8.19
N SER A 72 -7.03 4.52 8.75
CA SER A 72 -7.27 4.90 10.15
C SER A 72 -8.74 5.23 10.41
N GLU A 73 -9.40 5.95 9.49
CA GLU A 73 -10.84 6.22 9.60
C GLU A 73 -11.66 4.94 9.54
N MET A 74 -11.36 4.06 8.58
CA MET A 74 -12.03 2.76 8.48
C MET A 74 -11.86 1.92 9.75
N ALA A 75 -10.67 1.92 10.35
CA ALA A 75 -10.42 1.22 11.61
C ALA A 75 -11.34 1.73 12.74
N ARG A 76 -11.49 3.05 12.88
CA ARG A 76 -12.39 3.68 13.86
C ARG A 76 -13.85 3.36 13.59
N VAL A 77 -14.28 3.45 12.33
CA VAL A 77 -15.65 3.19 11.90
C VAL A 77 -16.06 1.74 12.22
N PHE A 78 -15.24 0.77 11.79
CA PHE A 78 -15.51 -0.65 12.00
C PHE A 78 -15.26 -1.10 13.45
N GLY A 79 -14.41 -0.38 14.20
CA GLY A 79 -14.00 -0.78 15.55
C GLY A 79 -13.02 -1.95 15.54
N ILE A 80 -12.08 -1.96 14.58
CA ILE A 80 -11.04 -2.99 14.43
C ILE A 80 -9.65 -2.34 14.40
N ASP A 81 -8.59 -3.12 14.54
CA ASP A 81 -7.23 -2.61 14.42
C ASP A 81 -6.90 -2.18 12.97
N PHE A 82 -5.95 -1.24 12.85
CA PHE A 82 -5.53 -0.67 11.58
C PHE A 82 -5.09 -1.73 10.57
N PHE A 83 -4.30 -2.71 10.99
CA PHE A 83 -3.74 -3.71 10.09
C PHE A 83 -4.83 -4.67 9.58
N SER A 84 -5.82 -4.98 10.42
CA SER A 84 -6.97 -5.78 10.02
C SER A 84 -7.80 -5.11 8.92
N VAL A 85 -7.84 -3.78 8.84
CA VAL A 85 -8.47 -3.10 7.70
C VAL A 85 -7.79 -3.48 6.38
N LEU A 86 -6.45 -3.57 6.36
CA LEU A 86 -5.68 -3.87 5.15
C LEU A 86 -5.68 -5.35 4.79
N ASN A 87 -5.64 -6.24 5.79
CA ASN A 87 -5.32 -7.65 5.58
C ASN A 87 -6.54 -8.59 5.74
N ARG A 88 -7.62 -8.16 6.41
CA ARG A 88 -8.81 -8.99 6.61
C ARG A 88 -9.87 -8.71 5.54
N GLY A 89 -10.59 -9.77 5.19
CA GLY A 89 -11.66 -9.72 4.20
C GLY A 89 -12.89 -8.93 4.68
N SER A 90 -13.82 -8.70 3.76
CA SER A 90 -15.07 -7.97 4.03
C SER A 90 -15.90 -8.61 5.15
N GLN A 91 -15.95 -9.94 5.21
CA GLN A 91 -16.72 -10.67 6.23
C GLN A 91 -16.29 -10.31 7.65
N TYR A 92 -14.98 -10.21 7.91
CA TYR A 92 -14.47 -9.81 9.22
C TYR A 92 -14.96 -8.42 9.64
N ARG A 93 -15.09 -7.49 8.68
CA ARG A 93 -15.59 -6.13 8.94
C ARG A 93 -17.08 -6.14 9.25
N VAL A 94 -17.86 -6.96 8.54
CA VAL A 94 -19.29 -7.17 8.81
C VAL A 94 -19.49 -7.71 10.22
N GLU A 95 -18.75 -8.76 10.59
CA GLU A 95 -18.82 -9.37 11.92
C GLU A 95 -18.43 -8.40 13.03
N ALA A 96 -17.36 -7.61 12.83
CA ALA A 96 -16.95 -6.60 13.80
C ALA A 96 -18.03 -5.55 14.06
N VAL A 97 -18.64 -5.01 12.99
CA VAL A 97 -19.73 -4.03 13.13
C VAL A 97 -20.96 -4.67 13.75
N LEU A 98 -21.35 -5.86 13.28
CA LEU A 98 -22.53 -6.57 13.77
C LEU A 98 -22.41 -6.86 15.26
N GLY A 99 -21.27 -7.40 15.72
CA GLY A 99 -21.03 -7.69 17.13
C GLY A 99 -21.09 -6.44 18.01
N ARG A 100 -20.62 -5.29 17.49
CA ARG A 100 -20.66 -4.02 18.23
C ARG A 100 -22.07 -3.44 18.36
N VAL A 101 -22.91 -3.63 17.35
CA VAL A 101 -24.32 -3.17 17.35
C VAL A 101 -25.23 -4.13 18.12
N SER A 102 -25.01 -5.45 18.01
CA SER A 102 -25.88 -6.46 18.58
C SER A 102 -25.65 -6.70 20.08
N LYS A 103 -24.41 -6.56 20.55
CA LYS A 103 -24.04 -6.80 21.96
C LYS A 103 -24.79 -5.89 22.94
N PRO A 104 -24.92 -4.56 22.73
CA PRO A 104 -25.73 -3.71 23.61
C PRO A 104 -27.23 -4.04 23.63
N LEU A 105 -27.73 -4.71 22.58
CA LEU A 105 -29.12 -5.13 22.46
C LEU A 105 -29.38 -6.50 23.12
N GLY A 106 -28.37 -7.12 23.74
CA GLY A 106 -28.48 -8.42 24.40
C GLY A 106 -28.49 -9.63 23.46
N TYR A 107 -28.18 -9.43 22.18
CA TYR A 107 -28.07 -10.54 21.21
C TYR A 107 -26.73 -11.26 21.33
N VAL A 108 -26.75 -12.55 21.00
CA VAL A 108 -25.56 -13.41 20.89
C VAL A 108 -25.48 -13.95 19.46
N ALA A 109 -24.32 -13.81 18.84
CA ALA A 109 -24.10 -14.32 17.49
C ALA A 109 -23.98 -15.85 17.50
N LEU A 110 -24.73 -16.51 16.62
CA LEU A 110 -24.55 -17.93 16.34
C LEU A 110 -23.35 -18.09 15.42
N SER A 111 -22.41 -18.96 15.81
CA SER A 111 -21.30 -19.38 14.94
C SER A 111 -21.58 -20.80 14.45
N PRO A 112 -22.23 -20.97 13.27
CA PRO A 112 -22.32 -22.28 12.67
C PRO A 112 -20.90 -22.78 12.37
N ARG A 113 -20.62 -24.02 12.78
CA ARG A 113 -19.39 -24.73 12.40
C ARG A 113 -19.52 -25.24 10.97
#